data_AF-N1U6U1-F1
#
_entry.id   AF-N1U6U1-F1
#
_cell.length_a   1.000
_cell.length_b   1.000
_cell.length_c   1.000
_cell.angle_alpha   90.00
_cell.angle_beta   90.00
_cell.angle_gamma   90.00
#
_symmetry.space_group_name_H-M   'P 1'
#
loop_
_entity.id
_entity.type
_entity.pdbx_description
1 polymer ?
#
loop_
_entity_poly.entity_id
_entity_poly.type
_entity_poly.pdbx_seq_one_letter_code
_entity_poly.pdbx_strand_id
1 'polypeptide(L)'
;MNFLAFLSSLYIISLRFHRKGHLVFCVVLCILNLRFLENHQNNNQVGFILIFLILASVHTNKDWLSGFLLSLALVIKLTPGAFVLFFLMQKRYRAIFYTFVFTLFWIFLPCLYAPSFTIEMTLTWKQLILDNYLRSPLFRAWKNNQSLNATLAKYFLNYADILNQSRLGYPLIELSELVVKGMYSVFP
;
A
#
# COMPACT_ATOMS: atom_id res chain seq x y z
N MET A 1 11.79 14.55 5.19
CA MET A 1 11.03 14.16 3.98
C MET A 1 9.53 13.96 4.25
N ASN A 2 9.13 13.05 5.16
CA ASN A 2 7.72 12.78 5.48
C ASN A 2 6.88 14.01 5.89
N PHE A 3 7.42 14.87 6.75
CA PHE A 3 6.72 16.10 7.17
C PHE A 3 6.45 17.07 6.01
N LEU A 4 7.43 17.23 5.10
CA LEU A 4 7.27 18.06 3.91
C LEU A 4 6.22 17.47 2.96
N ALA A 5 6.25 16.16 2.72
CA ALA A 5 5.24 15.48 1.91
C ALA A 5 3.83 15.70 2.49
N PHE A 6 3.68 15.58 3.81
CA PHE A 6 2.41 15.84 4.50
C PHE A 6 1.92 17.28 4.30
N LEU A 7 2.78 18.29 4.52
CA LEU A 7 2.43 19.69 4.28
C LEU A 7 2.07 19.95 2.80
N SER A 8 2.82 19.38 1.86
CA SER A 8 2.53 19.49 0.44
C SER A 8 1.19 18.83 0.05
N SER A 9 0.83 17.71 0.66
CA SER A 9 -0.50 17.10 0.51
C SER A 9 -1.61 18.03 0.98
N LEU A 10 -1.48 18.61 2.18
CA LEU A 10 -2.45 19.57 2.71
C LEU A 10 -2.57 20.80 1.81
N TYR A 11 -1.45 21.29 1.27
CA TYR A 11 -1.44 22.39 0.32
C TYR A 11 -2.23 22.05 -0.96
N ILE A 12 -1.96 20.90 -1.61
CA ILE A 12 -2.69 20.47 -2.80
C ILE A 12 -4.20 20.32 -2.53
N ILE A 13 -4.55 19.78 -1.36
CA ILE A 13 -5.95 19.68 -0.92
C ILE A 13 -6.58 21.07 -0.77
N SER A 14 -5.86 22.02 -0.16
CA SER A 14 -6.35 23.39 0.02
C SER A 14 -6.64 24.10 -1.31
N LEU A 15 -5.82 23.89 -2.34
CA LEU A 15 -6.05 24.45 -3.68
C LEU A 15 -7.35 23.94 -4.33
N ARG A 16 -7.81 22.73 -3.97
CA ARG A 16 -9.08 22.15 -4.46
C ARG A 16 -10.30 22.70 -3.71
N PHE A 17 -10.13 23.17 -2.48
CA PHE A 17 -11.22 23.72 -1.69
C PHE A 17 -11.41 25.22 -2.00
N HIS A 18 -12.29 25.53 -2.96
CA HIS A 18 -12.72 26.91 -3.27
C HIS A 18 -13.56 27.60 -2.18
N ARG A 19 -13.58 27.10 -0.93
CA ARG A 19 -14.39 27.66 0.16
C ARG A 19 -13.55 28.42 1.18
N LYS A 20 -14.12 29.51 1.71
CA LYS A 20 -13.65 30.16 2.95
C LYS A 20 -13.64 29.10 4.06
N GLY A 21 -12.49 28.87 4.71
CA GLY A 21 -12.34 27.90 5.80
C GLY A 21 -11.55 26.63 5.49
N HIS A 22 -10.89 26.50 4.33
CA HIS A 22 -10.04 25.33 4.03
C HIS A 22 -8.93 25.09 5.06
N LEU A 23 -8.35 26.16 5.64
CA LEU A 23 -7.37 26.04 6.73
C LEU A 23 -8.01 25.43 7.98
N VAL A 24 -9.21 25.89 8.37
CA VAL A 24 -9.95 25.34 9.51
C VAL A 24 -10.26 23.86 9.26
N PHE A 25 -10.69 23.50 8.04
CA PHE A 25 -10.91 22.11 7.67
C PHE A 25 -9.64 21.26 7.80
N CYS A 26 -8.50 21.71 7.27
CA CYS A 26 -7.22 20.99 7.38
C CYS A 26 -6.79 20.83 8.84
N VAL A 27 -6.94 21.88 9.67
CA VAL A 27 -6.63 21.84 11.11
C VAL A 27 -7.52 20.83 11.83
N VAL A 28 -8.83 20.89 11.61
CA VAL A 28 -9.79 19.94 12.20
C VAL A 28 -9.48 18.51 11.75
N LEU A 29 -9.17 18.30 10.47
CA LEU A 29 -8.79 16.98 9.94
C LEU A 29 -7.52 16.46 10.59
N CYS A 30 -6.52 17.31 10.81
CA CYS A 30 -5.31 16.93 11.54
C CYS A 30 -5.61 16.57 12.99
N ILE A 31 -6.41 17.40 13.69
CA ILE A 31 -6.80 17.17 15.09
C ILE A 31 -7.52 15.83 15.25
N LEU A 32 -8.52 15.57 14.41
CA LEU A 32 -9.29 14.32 14.45
C LEU A 32 -8.44 13.08 14.15
N ASN A 33 -7.31 13.24 13.46
CA ASN A 33 -6.41 12.15 13.10
C ASN A 33 -5.08 12.17 13.85
N LEU A 34 -4.92 12.98 14.92
CA LEU A 34 -3.64 13.16 15.61
C LEU A 34 -2.97 11.84 16.02
N ARG A 35 -3.74 10.92 16.63
CA ARG A 35 -3.22 9.61 17.03
C ARG A 35 -2.74 8.77 15.84
N PHE A 36 -3.42 8.88 14.70
CA PHE A 36 -3.01 8.19 13.49
C PHE A 36 -1.72 8.80 12.92
N LEU A 37 -1.64 10.13 12.88
CA LEU A 37 -0.45 10.85 12.41
C LEU A 37 0.78 10.55 13.27
N GLU A 38 0.60 10.57 14.60
CA GLU A 38 1.63 10.21 15.57
C GLU A 38 2.09 8.76 15.38
N ASN A 39 1.16 7.81 15.31
CA ASN A 39 1.49 6.40 15.14
C ASN A 39 2.18 6.14 13.78
N HIS A 40 1.77 6.83 12.72
CA HIS A 40 2.41 6.72 11.42
C HIS A 40 3.88 7.21 11.47
N GLN A 41 4.14 8.31 12.18
CA GLN A 41 5.48 8.85 12.37
C GLN A 41 6.35 7.94 13.25
N ASN A 42 5.81 7.44 14.37
CA ASN A 42 6.54 6.55 15.29
C ASN A 42 6.93 5.22 14.63
N ASN A 43 6.14 4.75 13.65
CA ASN A 43 6.42 3.53 12.90
C ASN A 43 7.22 3.77 11.61
N ASN A 44 7.78 4.96 11.37
CA ASN A 44 8.55 5.32 10.17
C ASN A 44 7.84 4.94 8.85
N GLN A 45 6.52 5.07 8.81
CA GLN A 45 5.76 4.68 7.63
C GLN A 45 5.99 5.67 6.47
N VAL A 46 5.86 5.18 5.24
CA VAL A 46 6.03 5.97 4.00
C VAL A 46 4.72 6.57 3.48
N GLY A 47 3.61 6.41 4.20
CA GLY A 47 2.27 6.76 3.72
C GLY A 47 2.09 8.24 3.36
N PHE A 48 2.70 9.19 4.07
CA PHE A 48 2.62 10.61 3.70
C PHE A 48 3.24 10.91 2.35
N ILE A 49 4.34 10.24 2.00
CA ILE A 49 4.95 10.36 0.66
C ILE A 49 4.01 9.78 -0.39
N LEU A 50 3.39 8.63 -0.13
CA LEU A 50 2.43 8.02 -1.05
C LEU A 50 1.22 8.93 -1.29
N ILE A 51 0.65 9.51 -0.24
CA ILE A 51 -0.48 10.44 -0.33
C ILE A 51 -0.06 11.67 -1.16
N PHE A 52 1.12 12.23 -0.91
CA PHE A 52 1.65 13.34 -1.70
C PHE A 52 1.80 12.98 -3.18
N LEU A 53 2.46 11.87 -3.51
CA LEU A 53 2.67 11.44 -4.89
C LEU A 53 1.33 11.20 -5.62
N ILE A 54 0.36 10.56 -4.96
CA ILE A 54 -0.98 10.35 -5.52
C ILE A 54 -1.68 11.68 -5.78
N LEU A 55 -1.72 12.58 -4.78
CA LEU A 55 -2.39 13.87 -4.91
C LEU A 55 -1.73 14.73 -5.99
N ALA A 56 -0.39 14.77 -6.03
CA ALA A 56 0.36 15.49 -7.05
C ALA A 56 0.11 14.92 -8.45
N SER A 57 0.07 13.59 -8.57
CA SER A 57 -0.25 12.91 -9.84
C SER A 57 -1.64 13.27 -10.35
N VAL A 58 -2.65 13.19 -9.48
CA VAL A 58 -4.05 13.49 -9.80
C VAL A 58 -4.29 14.99 -10.05
N HIS A 59 -3.56 15.86 -9.36
CA HIS A 59 -3.67 17.31 -9.52
C HIS A 59 -3.02 17.82 -10.82
N THR A 60 -2.02 17.11 -11.33
CA THR A 60 -1.28 17.51 -12.53
C THR A 60 -2.08 17.28 -13.81
N ASN A 61 -2.06 18.26 -14.73
CA ASN A 61 -2.70 18.15 -16.04
C ASN A 61 -1.81 17.48 -17.12
N LYS A 62 -0.50 17.40 -16.89
CA LYS A 62 0.45 16.75 -17.81
C LYS A 62 0.42 15.23 -17.60
N ASP A 63 -0.08 14.50 -18.59
CA ASP A 63 -0.26 13.04 -18.50
C ASP A 63 1.02 12.27 -18.18
N TRP A 64 2.17 12.67 -18.75
CA TRP A 64 3.44 12.01 -18.47
C TRP A 64 3.89 12.18 -17.01
N LEU A 65 3.70 13.38 -16.46
CA LEU A 65 4.08 13.68 -15.07
C LEU A 65 3.11 13.02 -14.08
N SER A 66 1.81 13.01 -14.41
CA SER A 66 0.82 12.20 -13.67
C SER A 66 1.24 10.74 -13.62
N GLY A 67 1.58 10.14 -14.77
CA GLY A 67 2.03 8.75 -14.84
C GLY A 67 3.32 8.49 -14.06
N PHE A 68 4.31 9.37 -14.19
CA PHE A 68 5.61 9.27 -13.49
C PHE A 68 5.48 9.30 -11.96
N LEU A 69 4.62 10.18 -11.44
CA LEU A 69 4.39 10.31 -10.00
C LEU A 69 3.58 9.14 -9.44
N LEU A 70 2.54 8.69 -10.18
CA LEU A 70 1.73 7.56 -9.74
C LEU A 70 2.50 6.25 -9.79
N SER A 71 3.33 6.03 -10.82
CA SER A 71 4.17 4.84 -10.92
C SER A 71 5.20 4.75 -9.80
N LEU A 72 5.78 5.88 -9.37
CA LEU A 72 6.68 5.91 -8.22
C LEU A 72 5.96 5.48 -6.95
N ALA A 73 4.75 6.00 -6.71
CA ALA A 73 3.93 5.57 -5.57
C ALA A 73 3.58 4.07 -5.63
N LEU A 74 3.25 3.58 -6.84
CA LEU A 74 2.90 2.18 -7.11
C LEU A 74 4.06 1.20 -6.84
N VAL A 75 5.28 1.56 -7.23
CA VAL A 75 6.47 0.72 -6.99
C VAL A 75 6.84 0.69 -5.51
N ILE A 76 6.61 1.78 -4.77
CA ILE A 76 6.81 1.80 -3.31
C ILE A 76 5.74 0.95 -2.61
N LYS A 77 4.48 1.02 -3.05
CA LYS A 77 3.37 0.23 -2.48
C LYS A 77 2.30 -0.01 -3.52
N LEU A 78 1.72 -1.22 -3.55
CA LEU A 78 0.74 -1.60 -4.58
C LEU A 78 -0.58 -0.80 -4.51
N THR A 79 -1.01 -0.40 -3.31
CA THR A 79 -2.33 0.24 -3.06
C THR A 79 -2.62 1.49 -3.92
N PRO A 80 -1.67 2.43 -4.10
CA PRO A 80 -1.79 3.52 -5.08
C PRO A 80 -2.25 3.12 -6.49
N GLY A 81 -2.02 1.88 -6.92
CA GLY A 81 -2.45 1.37 -8.24
C GLY A 81 -3.94 1.51 -8.50
N ALA A 82 -4.79 1.57 -7.46
CA ALA A 82 -6.21 1.85 -7.60
C ALA A 82 -6.49 3.20 -8.31
N PHE A 83 -5.60 4.19 -8.20
CA PHE A 83 -5.77 5.49 -8.87
C PHE A 83 -5.56 5.43 -10.40
N VAL A 84 -5.10 4.31 -10.95
CA VAL A 84 -5.18 4.07 -12.40
C VAL A 84 -6.65 4.06 -12.85
N LEU A 85 -7.56 3.51 -12.03
CA LEU A 85 -9.00 3.54 -12.30
C LEU A 85 -9.54 4.97 -12.29
N PHE A 86 -9.00 5.85 -11.43
CA PHE A 86 -9.35 7.27 -11.46
C PHE A 86 -9.01 7.92 -12.81
N PHE A 87 -7.83 7.63 -13.38
CA PHE A 87 -7.50 8.12 -14.72
C PHE A 87 -8.36 7.49 -15.82
N LEU A 88 -8.77 6.24 -15.65
CA LEU A 88 -9.70 5.57 -16.55
C LEU A 88 -11.07 6.27 -16.55
N MET A 89 -11.62 6.56 -15.38
CA MET A 89 -12.88 7.31 -15.23
C MET A 89 -12.80 8.72 -15.84
N GLN A 90 -11.64 9.37 -15.69
CA GLN A 90 -11.36 10.68 -16.30
C GLN A 90 -11.01 10.60 -17.80
N LYS A 91 -11.04 9.40 -18.41
CA LYS A 91 -10.63 9.15 -19.81
C LYS A 91 -9.21 9.63 -20.13
N ARG A 92 -8.31 9.70 -19.14
CA ARG A 92 -6.90 10.11 -19.30
C ARG A 92 -6.01 8.92 -19.65
N TYR A 93 -6.26 8.31 -20.81
CA TYR A 93 -5.56 7.08 -21.24
C TYR A 93 -4.04 7.23 -21.37
N ARG A 94 -3.55 8.43 -21.75
CA ARG A 94 -2.11 8.71 -21.80
C ARG A 94 -1.48 8.64 -20.41
N ALA A 95 -2.16 9.14 -19.37
CA ALA A 95 -1.65 9.04 -17.99
C ALA A 95 -1.57 7.59 -17.51
N ILE A 96 -2.55 6.76 -17.88
CA ILE A 96 -2.52 5.31 -17.63
C ILE A 96 -1.30 4.68 -18.32
N PHE A 97 -1.13 4.93 -19.62
CA PHE A 97 0.00 4.43 -20.40
C PHE A 97 1.34 4.82 -19.76
N TYR A 98 1.54 6.11 -19.43
CA TYR A 98 2.76 6.57 -18.78
C TYR A 98 2.95 5.96 -17.39
N THR A 99 1.88 5.67 -16.64
CA THR A 99 1.99 4.97 -15.35
C THR A 99 2.65 3.60 -15.53
N PHE A 100 2.22 2.81 -16.52
CA PHE A 100 2.82 1.50 -16.76
C PHE A 100 4.25 1.59 -17.30
N VAL A 101 4.51 2.49 -18.25
CA VAL A 101 5.87 2.73 -18.76
C VAL A 101 6.83 3.12 -17.65
N PHE A 102 6.45 4.09 -16.82
CA PHE A 102 7.31 4.54 -15.73
C PHE A 102 7.40 3.52 -14.59
N THR A 103 6.42 2.63 -14.41
CA THR A 103 6.51 1.52 -13.45
C THR A 103 7.66 0.58 -13.84
N LEU A 104 7.73 0.20 -15.12
CA LEU A 104 8.84 -0.59 -15.64
C LEU A 104 10.17 0.17 -15.48
N PHE A 105 10.18 1.45 -15.82
CA PHE A 105 11.36 2.30 -15.62
C PHE A 105 11.85 2.25 -14.16
N TRP A 106 10.98 2.44 -13.17
CA TRP A 106 11.39 2.43 -11.76
C TRP A 106 11.88 1.07 -11.27
N ILE A 107 11.26 -0.03 -11.73
CA ILE A 107 11.69 -1.39 -11.40
C ILE A 107 13.08 -1.69 -11.97
N PHE A 108 13.35 -1.25 -13.19
CA PHE A 108 14.61 -1.53 -13.89
C PHE A 108 15.65 -0.41 -13.75
N LEU A 109 15.32 0.72 -13.15
CA LEU A 109 16.26 1.82 -12.92
C LEU A 109 17.53 1.36 -12.18
N PRO A 110 17.46 0.49 -11.15
CA PRO A 110 18.65 -0.02 -10.47
C PRO A 110 19.53 -0.91 -11.36
N CYS A 111 19.03 -1.43 -12.48
CA CYS A 111 19.84 -2.18 -13.44
C CYS A 111 20.95 -1.33 -14.06
N LEU A 112 20.84 0.01 -14.05
CA LEU A 112 21.93 0.88 -14.50
C LEU A 112 23.17 0.78 -13.60
N TYR A 113 23.01 0.35 -12.35
CA TYR A 113 24.09 0.21 -11.38
C TYR A 113 24.43 -1.27 -11.10
N ALA A 114 23.41 -2.10 -10.88
CA ALA A 114 23.59 -3.52 -10.53
C ALA A 114 22.54 -4.42 -11.23
N PRO A 115 22.73 -4.76 -12.52
CA PRO A 115 21.76 -5.53 -13.31
C PRO A 115 21.46 -6.91 -12.73
N SER A 116 22.50 -7.69 -12.42
CA SER A 116 22.36 -9.07 -11.90
C SER A 116 21.59 -9.09 -10.59
N PHE A 117 21.99 -8.23 -9.65
CA PHE A 117 21.31 -8.08 -8.36
C PHE A 117 19.85 -7.66 -8.51
N THR A 118 19.56 -6.71 -9.40
CA THR A 118 18.19 -6.22 -9.62
C THR A 118 17.28 -7.32 -10.19
N ILE A 119 17.80 -8.11 -11.14
CA ILE A 119 17.08 -9.26 -11.71
C ILE A 119 16.84 -10.32 -10.64
N GLU A 120 17.86 -10.67 -9.85
CA GLU A 120 17.74 -11.62 -8.75
C GLU A 120 16.66 -11.19 -7.75
N MET A 121 16.73 -9.95 -7.25
CA MET A 121 15.73 -9.42 -6.32
C MET A 121 14.31 -9.42 -6.91
N THR A 122 14.16 -9.13 -8.20
CA THR A 122 12.86 -9.17 -8.88
C THR A 122 12.30 -10.59 -8.96
N LEU A 123 13.14 -11.57 -9.28
CA LEU A 123 12.76 -12.99 -9.32
C LEU A 123 12.45 -13.52 -7.92
N THR A 124 13.24 -13.16 -6.91
CA THR A 124 12.97 -13.49 -5.51
C THR A 124 11.65 -12.89 -5.04
N TRP A 125 11.36 -11.62 -5.37
CA TRP A 125 10.07 -11.01 -5.05
C TRP A 125 8.90 -11.76 -5.70
N LYS A 126 9.03 -12.13 -6.98
CA LYS A 126 8.03 -12.92 -7.70
C LYS A 126 7.76 -14.25 -6.98
N GLN A 127 8.81 -14.99 -6.65
CA GLN A 127 8.70 -16.28 -5.96
C GLN A 127 8.06 -16.12 -4.58
N LEU A 128 8.52 -15.17 -3.77
CA LEU A 128 8.02 -14.97 -2.41
C LEU A 128 6.58 -14.45 -2.39
N ILE A 129 6.22 -13.52 -3.28
CA ILE A 129 4.91 -12.88 -3.25
C ILE A 129 3.88 -13.64 -4.08
N LEU A 130 4.15 -13.86 -5.37
CA LEU A 130 3.16 -14.45 -6.27
C LEU A 130 3.05 -15.96 -6.08
N ASP A 131 4.17 -16.66 -5.95
CA ASP A 131 4.17 -18.12 -5.89
C ASP A 131 3.93 -18.65 -4.48
N ASN A 132 4.43 -17.97 -3.44
CA ASN A 132 4.29 -18.42 -2.06
C ASN A 132 3.19 -17.68 -1.29
N TYR A 133 3.30 -16.35 -1.12
CA TYR A 133 2.41 -15.59 -0.22
C TYR A 133 0.94 -15.54 -0.70
N LEU A 134 0.71 -15.46 -2.02
CA LEU A 134 -0.65 -15.48 -2.56
C LEU A 134 -1.27 -16.88 -2.58
N ARG A 135 -0.45 -17.95 -2.66
CA ARG A 135 -0.93 -19.33 -2.76
C ARG A 135 -1.00 -20.07 -1.42
N SER A 136 -0.22 -19.68 -0.42
CA SER A 136 -0.16 -20.35 0.88
C SER A 136 -0.67 -19.47 2.04
N PRO A 137 -1.76 -19.87 2.70
CA PRO A 137 -2.34 -19.19 3.88
C PRO A 137 -1.40 -19.06 5.07
N LEU A 138 -0.61 -20.09 5.33
CA LEU A 138 0.21 -20.19 6.54
C LEU A 138 1.28 -19.08 6.56
N PHE A 139 1.87 -18.78 5.39
CA PHE A 139 2.82 -17.67 5.25
C PHE A 139 2.19 -16.29 5.40
N ARG A 140 0.87 -16.15 5.22
CA ARG A 140 0.14 -14.89 5.41
C ARG A 140 -0.07 -14.53 6.88
N ALA A 141 -0.19 -15.55 7.74
CA ALA A 141 -0.46 -15.43 9.16
C ALA A 141 0.79 -15.09 10.00
N TRP A 142 1.94 -15.58 9.55
CA TRP A 142 3.19 -15.58 10.31
C TRP A 142 3.88 -14.21 10.41
N LYS A 143 3.74 -13.35 9.39
CA LYS A 143 4.08 -11.94 9.53
C LYS A 143 2.98 -11.26 10.34
N ASN A 144 3.33 -10.33 11.23
CA ASN A 144 2.41 -9.52 12.06
C ASN A 144 1.40 -8.71 11.21
N ASN A 145 0.51 -9.43 10.56
CA ASN A 145 -0.29 -9.00 9.45
C ASN A 145 -1.71 -8.87 9.96
N GLN A 146 -2.31 -7.72 9.74
CA GLN A 146 -3.66 -7.40 10.22
C GLN A 146 -4.73 -7.73 9.17
N SER A 147 -4.38 -8.48 8.13
CA SER A 147 -5.35 -8.96 7.15
C SER A 147 -6.33 -9.95 7.79
N LEU A 148 -7.59 -9.96 7.32
CA LEU A 148 -8.61 -10.91 7.77
C LEU A 148 -8.10 -12.35 7.73
N ASN A 149 -7.40 -12.73 6.66
CA ASN A 149 -6.86 -14.08 6.51
C ASN A 149 -5.78 -14.39 7.55
N ALA A 150 -4.94 -13.42 7.90
CA ALA A 150 -3.97 -13.60 8.98
C ALA A 150 -4.69 -13.73 10.34
N THR A 151 -5.74 -12.95 10.58
CA THR A 151 -6.57 -13.07 11.79
C THR A 151 -7.23 -14.45 11.90
N LEU A 152 -7.89 -14.91 10.82
CA LEU A 152 -8.53 -16.22 10.76
C LEU A 152 -7.51 -17.36 10.97
N ALA A 153 -6.35 -17.28 10.34
CA ALA A 153 -5.29 -18.26 10.57
C ALA A 153 -4.80 -18.24 12.03
N LYS A 154 -4.62 -17.08 12.64
CA LYS A 154 -4.23 -16.96 14.06
C LYS A 154 -5.29 -17.51 15.01
N TYR A 155 -6.58 -17.43 14.65
CA TYR A 155 -7.66 -17.89 15.50
C TYR A 155 -7.97 -19.38 15.32
N PHE A 156 -7.65 -19.97 14.17
CA PHE A 156 -8.11 -21.31 13.83
C PHE A 156 -7.02 -22.32 13.41
N LEU A 157 -5.79 -21.88 13.13
CA LEU A 157 -4.68 -22.76 12.77
C LEU A 157 -3.61 -22.76 13.86
N ASN A 158 -3.13 -23.95 14.20
CA ASN A 158 -1.98 -24.09 15.10
C ASN A 158 -0.71 -23.54 14.45
N TYR A 159 0.17 -22.96 15.28
CA TYR A 159 1.46 -22.40 14.90
C TYR A 159 1.44 -21.23 13.90
N ALA A 160 0.26 -20.66 13.64
CA ALA A 160 0.10 -19.50 12.76
C ALA A 160 0.74 -18.22 13.32
N ASP A 161 0.82 -18.08 14.66
CA ASP A 161 1.52 -16.99 15.34
C ASP A 161 2.04 -17.50 16.70
N ILE A 162 3.10 -18.29 16.65
CA ILE A 162 3.64 -19.05 17.79
C ILE A 162 3.87 -18.17 19.04
N LEU A 163 4.32 -16.93 18.83
CA LEU A 163 4.63 -15.99 19.90
C LEU A 163 3.37 -15.46 20.61
N ASN A 164 2.33 -15.15 19.86
CA ASN A 164 1.10 -14.58 20.44
C ASN A 164 0.07 -15.65 20.80
N GLN A 165 -0.01 -16.75 20.06
CA GLN A 165 -0.98 -17.82 20.29
C GLN A 165 -0.74 -18.51 21.63
N SER A 166 0.51 -18.84 21.94
CA SER A 166 0.90 -19.43 23.23
C SER A 166 0.57 -18.54 24.43
N ARG A 167 0.66 -17.21 24.26
CA ARG A 167 0.39 -16.24 25.32
C ARG A 167 -1.11 -15.93 25.50
N LEU A 168 -1.88 -15.97 24.41
CA LEU A 168 -3.27 -15.47 24.38
C LEU A 168 -4.33 -16.58 24.35
N GLY A 169 -3.93 -17.86 24.38
CA GLY A 169 -4.87 -18.98 24.37
C GLY A 169 -5.52 -19.22 23.02
N TYR A 170 -4.80 -18.94 21.93
CA TYR A 170 -5.21 -19.27 20.56
C TYR A 170 -4.49 -20.53 20.06
N PRO A 171 -5.02 -21.24 19.05
CA PRO A 171 -6.29 -21.00 18.37
C PRO A 171 -7.51 -21.21 19.29
N LEU A 172 -8.63 -20.53 19.00
CA LEU A 172 -9.90 -20.69 19.74
C LEU A 172 -10.46 -22.10 19.56
N ILE A 173 -10.42 -22.58 18.33
CA ILE A 173 -10.79 -23.93 17.90
C ILE A 173 -9.83 -24.30 16.78
N GLU A 174 -9.21 -25.47 16.85
CA GLU A 174 -8.37 -25.95 15.76
C GLU A 174 -9.24 -26.44 14.59
N LEU A 175 -9.06 -25.79 13.43
CA LEU A 175 -9.70 -26.18 12.18
C LEU A 175 -8.65 -26.69 11.19
N SER A 176 -9.08 -27.49 10.21
CA SER A 176 -8.19 -27.92 9.14
C SER A 176 -7.84 -26.74 8.22
N GLU A 177 -6.64 -26.78 7.63
CA GLU A 177 -6.19 -25.74 6.69
C GLU A 177 -7.17 -25.55 5.52
N LEU A 178 -7.82 -26.62 5.08
CA LEU A 178 -8.79 -26.59 3.99
C LEU A 178 -10.05 -25.81 4.37
N VAL A 179 -10.55 -25.96 5.60
CA VAL A 179 -11.71 -25.21 6.10
C VAL A 179 -11.36 -23.72 6.21
N VAL A 180 -10.21 -23.39 6.78
CA VAL A 180 -9.76 -21.99 6.91
C VAL A 180 -9.52 -21.34 5.54
N LYS A 181 -8.96 -22.07 4.57
CA LYS A 181 -8.89 -21.65 3.16
C LYS A 181 -10.27 -21.38 2.57
N GLY A 182 -11.23 -22.26 2.83
CA GLY A 182 -12.62 -22.09 2.41
C GLY A 182 -13.24 -20.82 2.96
N MET A 183 -13.00 -20.47 4.23
CA MET A 183 -13.50 -19.24 4.84
C MET A 183 -13.03 -17.98 4.09
N TYR A 184 -11.80 -17.96 3.57
CA TYR A 184 -11.30 -16.82 2.79
C TYR A 184 -12.08 -16.56 1.50
N SER A 185 -12.68 -17.61 0.93
CA SER A 185 -13.47 -17.49 -0.31
C SER A 185 -14.89 -16.96 -0.07
N VAL A 186 -15.38 -17.04 1.17
CA VAL A 186 -16.72 -16.57 1.56
C VAL A 186 -16.70 -15.10 2.01
N PHE A 187 -15.58 -14.62 2.55
CA PHE A 187 -15.38 -13.24 2.97
C PHE A 187 -14.39 -12.53 2.02
N PRO A 188 -14.84 -11.97 0.88
CA PRO A 188 -13.99 -11.16 0.00
C PRO A 188 -13.56 -9.84 0.64
#